data_AF-A0AAD2JJ32-F1
#
_entry.id   AF-A0AAD2JJ32-F1
#
_cell.length_a   1.000
_cell.length_b   1.000
_cell.length_c   1.000
_cell.angle_alpha   90.00
_cell.angle_beta   90.00
_cell.angle_gamma   90.00
#
_symmetry.space_group_name_H-M   'P 1'
#
loop_
_entity.id
_entity.type
_entity.pdbx_description
1 polymer ?
#
loop_
_entity_poly.entity_id
_entity_poly.type
_entity_poly.pdbx_seq_one_letter_code
_entity_poly.pdbx_strand_id
1 'polypeptide(L)'
;MESSSNSDDPPANSTASTSAAASSSTDDATIAQLGPDVTACYNFILDQQLAKDGGGTIAPIDSCPHIAEHVKVTAKDVSDYFANSNLAMLEIPCCMPPNQKKPTGGLKSEVVVATEEEGSNDVKEEHCPLGENWFCLATQKILCSRYVNGHALQHWKDTANCIAVSLADLSVWCHVCEAYIKDKSGPEKALVLKPILQALEDIKFGGGGGKEAGANTTGAKT
;
A
#
# COMPACT_ATOMS: atom_id res chain seq x y z
N MET A 1 -42.30 -73.47 -16.85
CA MET A 1 -42.79 -72.58 -15.78
C MET A 1 -41.80 -71.44 -15.79
N GLU A 2 -41.97 -70.55 -16.77
CA GLU A 2 -42.69 -69.28 -16.56
C GLU A 2 -41.88 -68.39 -15.62
N SER A 3 -41.60 -67.12 -15.83
CA SER A 3 -41.78 -66.09 -16.86
C SER A 3 -41.15 -64.85 -16.17
N SER A 4 -40.78 -63.84 -16.96
CA SER A 4 -40.70 -62.43 -16.52
C SER A 4 -39.42 -62.03 -15.73
N SER A 5 -38.83 -60.86 -15.88
CA SER A 5 -38.77 -59.81 -16.92
C SER A 5 -37.97 -58.66 -16.27
N ASN A 6 -37.26 -57.92 -17.11
CA ASN A 6 -36.85 -56.52 -16.94
C ASN A 6 -35.54 -56.20 -16.19
N SER A 7 -34.56 -55.90 -17.04
CA SER A 7 -33.63 -54.77 -16.98
C SER A 7 -34.25 -53.46 -16.46
N ASP A 8 -33.56 -52.81 -15.52
CA ASP A 8 -33.70 -51.38 -15.24
C ASP A 8 -32.31 -50.79 -14.97
N ASP A 9 -31.65 -50.38 -16.06
CA ASP A 9 -30.61 -49.36 -16.04
C ASP A 9 -31.25 -48.01 -15.65
N PRO A 10 -30.68 -47.25 -14.69
CA PRO A 10 -31.17 -45.90 -14.43
C PRO A 10 -30.82 -44.97 -15.61
N PRO A 11 -31.74 -44.08 -16.01
CA PRO A 11 -31.59 -43.30 -17.23
C PRO A 11 -30.48 -42.26 -17.11
N ALA A 12 -29.67 -42.19 -18.17
CA ALA A 12 -28.95 -40.99 -18.54
C ALA A 12 -29.97 -39.86 -18.76
N ASN A 13 -29.99 -38.86 -17.89
CA ASN A 13 -30.69 -37.62 -18.14
C ASN A 13 -29.68 -36.53 -18.53
N SER A 14 -29.67 -36.24 -19.82
CA SER A 14 -29.00 -35.10 -20.42
C SER A 14 -29.75 -33.81 -20.13
N THR A 15 -29.00 -32.71 -20.12
CA THR A 15 -29.43 -31.31 -20.30
C THR A 15 -30.22 -30.65 -19.17
N ALA A 16 -29.51 -29.84 -18.39
CA ALA A 16 -29.91 -28.46 -18.12
C ALA A 16 -28.66 -27.63 -17.84
N SER A 17 -28.13 -27.00 -18.89
CA SER A 17 -27.27 -25.83 -18.76
C SER A 17 -28.03 -24.76 -17.98
N THR A 18 -27.56 -24.45 -16.77
CA THR A 18 -27.79 -23.17 -16.11
C THR A 18 -26.40 -22.66 -15.75
N SER A 19 -25.78 -22.01 -16.73
CA SER A 19 -25.64 -20.55 -16.79
C SER A 19 -24.74 -20.03 -15.67
N ALA A 20 -23.50 -19.75 -16.07
CA ALA A 20 -22.60 -18.74 -15.54
C ALA A 20 -22.55 -18.63 -14.01
N ALA A 21 -21.43 -19.07 -13.45
CA ALA A 21 -20.87 -18.47 -12.24
C ALA A 21 -20.72 -16.97 -12.50
N ALA A 22 -21.75 -16.20 -12.17
CA ALA A 22 -21.66 -14.76 -12.06
C ALA A 22 -20.82 -14.52 -10.81
N SER A 23 -19.60 -14.06 -11.01
CA SER A 23 -18.83 -13.32 -10.04
C SER A 23 -19.58 -12.02 -9.71
N SER A 24 -20.75 -12.11 -9.08
CA SER A 24 -21.31 -10.95 -8.39
C SER A 24 -20.46 -10.81 -7.15
N SER A 25 -19.62 -9.79 -7.14
CA SER A 25 -18.80 -9.44 -6.00
C SER A 25 -19.69 -9.40 -4.76
N THR A 26 -19.20 -9.83 -3.60
CA THR A 26 -19.89 -9.72 -2.30
C THR A 26 -20.45 -8.31 -2.06
N ASP A 27 -19.85 -7.32 -2.71
CA ASP A 27 -20.17 -5.91 -2.65
C ASP A 27 -21.54 -5.62 -3.31
N ASP A 28 -21.86 -6.25 -4.44
CA ASP A 28 -23.13 -6.04 -5.17
C ASP A 28 -24.34 -6.52 -4.35
N ALA A 29 -24.21 -7.68 -3.69
CA ALA A 29 -25.25 -8.24 -2.83
C ALA A 29 -25.44 -7.40 -1.55
N THR A 30 -24.34 -6.88 -0.99
CA THR A 30 -24.36 -6.05 0.22
C THR A 30 -25.01 -4.69 -0.05
N ILE A 31 -24.64 -4.04 -1.16
CA ILE A 31 -25.25 -2.76 -1.60
C ILE A 31 -26.74 -2.94 -1.89
N ALA A 32 -27.16 -4.06 -2.48
CA ALA A 32 -28.57 -4.35 -2.73
C ALA A 32 -29.39 -4.49 -1.43
N GLN A 33 -28.79 -4.97 -0.34
CA GLN A 33 -29.46 -5.21 0.94
C GLN A 33 -29.47 -3.99 1.87
N LEU A 34 -28.39 -3.20 1.87
CA LEU A 34 -28.18 -2.11 2.84
C LEU A 34 -28.21 -0.72 2.21
N GLY A 35 -28.24 -0.64 0.88
CA GLY A 35 -28.16 0.61 0.13
C GLY A 35 -26.72 1.15 0.03
N PRO A 36 -26.54 2.40 -0.44
CA PRO A 36 -25.22 2.99 -0.68
C PRO A 36 -24.49 3.44 0.60
N ASP A 37 -24.98 3.08 1.79
CA ASP A 37 -24.32 3.42 3.04
C ASP A 37 -23.07 2.56 3.24
N VAL A 38 -21.91 3.17 3.00
CA VAL A 38 -20.60 2.50 3.07
C VAL A 38 -20.34 1.93 4.47
N THR A 39 -20.81 2.60 5.53
CA THR A 39 -20.57 2.16 6.91
C THR A 39 -21.40 0.93 7.24
N ALA A 40 -22.67 0.93 6.84
CA ALA A 40 -23.57 -0.21 7.00
C ALA A 40 -23.07 -1.42 6.20
N CYS A 41 -22.66 -1.22 4.94
CA CYS A 41 -22.10 -2.26 4.09
C CYS A 41 -20.82 -2.86 4.70
N TYR A 42 -19.89 -2.02 5.14
CA TYR A 42 -18.66 -2.47 5.79
C TYR A 42 -18.95 -3.30 7.05
N ASN A 43 -19.78 -2.80 7.96
CA ASN A 43 -20.11 -3.51 9.20
C ASN A 43 -20.79 -4.86 8.92
N PHE A 44 -21.67 -4.92 7.94
CA PHE A 44 -22.33 -6.16 7.56
C PHE A 44 -21.36 -7.20 6.99
N ILE A 45 -20.44 -6.79 6.12
CA ILE A 45 -19.41 -7.68 5.57
C ILE A 45 -18.56 -8.28 6.70
N LEU A 46 -18.22 -7.48 7.71
CA LEU A 46 -17.47 -7.95 8.89
C LEU A 46 -18.30 -8.90 9.77
N ASP A 47 -19.52 -8.52 10.12
CA ASP A 47 -20.41 -9.30 11.00
C ASP A 47 -20.75 -10.66 10.40
N GLN A 48 -20.93 -10.71 9.08
CA GLN A 48 -21.21 -11.94 8.33
C GLN A 48 -19.93 -12.70 7.94
N GLN A 49 -18.74 -12.21 8.32
CA GLN A 49 -17.44 -12.77 7.97
C GLN A 49 -17.27 -12.99 6.45
N LEU A 50 -17.91 -12.15 5.64
CA LEU A 50 -17.90 -12.24 4.18
C LEU A 50 -16.59 -11.74 3.58
N ALA A 51 -15.82 -10.98 4.35
CA ALA A 51 -14.44 -10.65 4.05
C ALA A 51 -13.59 -10.70 5.32
N LYS A 52 -12.30 -10.99 5.15
CA LYS A 52 -11.32 -10.85 6.23
C LYS A 52 -10.83 -9.41 6.23
N ASP A 53 -11.08 -8.67 7.32
CA ASP A 53 -10.45 -7.37 7.48
C ASP A 53 -8.92 -7.56 7.55
N GLY A 54 -8.22 -7.01 6.56
CA GLY A 54 -6.76 -6.92 6.55
C GLY A 54 -6.25 -5.62 7.19
N GLY A 55 -7.18 -4.76 7.64
CA GLY A 55 -6.95 -3.58 8.44
C GLY A 55 -6.75 -3.94 9.90
N GLY A 56 -5.94 -3.14 10.59
CA GLY A 56 -5.84 -3.20 12.04
C GLY A 56 -6.48 -1.97 12.68
N THR A 57 -6.21 -1.73 13.96
CA THR A 57 -7.04 -0.85 14.77
C THR A 57 -7.07 0.59 14.24
N ILE A 58 -8.28 1.15 14.08
CA ILE A 58 -8.48 2.56 13.69
C ILE A 58 -7.95 3.50 14.78
N ALA A 59 -8.01 3.09 16.05
CA ALA A 59 -7.44 3.83 17.16
C ALA A 59 -5.90 3.68 17.16
N PRO A 60 -5.13 4.77 16.99
CA PRO A 60 -3.67 4.68 17.03
C PRO A 60 -3.15 4.37 18.44
N ILE A 61 -2.10 3.57 18.53
CA ILE A 61 -1.41 3.24 19.78
C ILE A 61 -0.38 4.30 20.17
N ASP A 62 -0.23 4.51 21.48
CA ASP A 62 0.73 5.48 22.05
C ASP A 62 2.11 4.86 22.32
N SER A 63 2.24 3.54 22.24
CA SER A 63 3.51 2.85 22.50
C SER A 63 3.65 1.63 21.62
N CYS A 64 4.56 1.70 20.66
CA CYS A 64 4.99 0.54 19.86
C CYS A 64 6.39 0.11 20.30
N PRO A 65 6.61 -1.13 20.79
CA PRO A 65 7.94 -1.61 21.19
C PRO A 65 8.88 -1.75 19.98
N HIS A 66 8.35 -1.94 18.78
CA HIS A 66 9.11 -2.19 17.57
C HIS A 66 9.84 -0.95 17.02
N ILE A 67 9.53 0.27 17.49
CA ILE A 67 10.19 1.50 16.99
C ILE A 67 11.70 1.43 17.20
N ALA A 68 12.16 1.04 18.39
CA ALA A 68 13.57 1.04 18.74
C ALA A 68 14.41 0.07 17.89
N GLU A 69 13.80 -1.02 17.44
CA GLU A 69 14.48 -2.09 16.69
C GLU A 69 14.32 -1.94 15.17
N HIS A 70 13.17 -1.47 14.71
CA HIS A 70 12.79 -1.47 13.30
C HIS A 70 12.79 -0.08 12.64
N VAL A 71 13.10 0.99 13.36
CA VAL A 71 13.43 2.29 12.77
C VAL A 71 14.96 2.41 12.69
N LYS A 72 15.49 2.38 11.46
CA LYS A 72 16.93 2.41 11.17
C LYS A 72 17.34 3.61 10.31
N VAL A 73 16.37 4.41 9.86
CA VAL A 73 16.61 5.63 9.07
C VAL A 73 16.65 6.85 9.97
N THR A 74 17.44 7.84 9.58
CA THR A 74 17.49 9.17 10.20
C THR A 74 16.78 10.21 9.35
N ALA A 75 16.53 11.39 9.92
CA ALA A 75 16.02 12.54 9.15
C ALA A 75 16.94 12.90 7.98
N LYS A 76 18.26 12.76 8.15
CA LYS A 76 19.24 13.01 7.09
C LYS A 76 19.09 11.99 5.96
N ASP A 77 18.94 10.71 6.29
CA ASP A 77 18.74 9.67 5.27
C ASP A 77 17.48 9.93 4.43
N VAL A 78 16.41 10.40 5.07
CA VAL A 78 15.19 10.83 4.38
C VAL A 78 15.46 12.02 3.48
N SER A 79 16.05 13.10 4.00
CA SER A 79 16.37 14.29 3.19
C SER A 79 17.22 13.93 1.97
N ASP A 80 18.26 13.12 2.16
CA ASP A 80 19.14 12.66 1.08
C ASP A 80 18.37 11.80 0.06
N TYR A 81 17.48 10.91 0.50
CA TYR A 81 16.69 10.06 -0.39
C TYR A 81 15.82 10.90 -1.34
N PHE A 82 15.04 11.84 -0.80
CA PHE A 82 14.08 12.62 -1.58
C PHE A 82 14.73 13.79 -2.34
N ALA A 83 15.88 14.32 -1.88
CA ALA A 83 16.63 15.29 -2.66
C ALA A 83 17.18 14.69 -3.98
N ASN A 84 17.44 13.38 -4.01
CA ASN A 84 17.99 12.70 -5.18
C ASN A 84 16.92 12.18 -6.16
N SER A 85 15.63 12.17 -5.80
CA SER A 85 14.58 11.51 -6.58
C SER A 85 14.02 12.35 -7.74
N ASN A 86 14.23 13.67 -7.77
CA ASN A 86 13.65 14.62 -8.76
C ASN A 86 12.12 14.51 -8.95
N LEU A 87 11.41 13.77 -8.08
CA LEU A 87 9.99 13.49 -8.16
C LEU A 87 9.30 14.01 -6.90
N ALA A 88 8.08 14.51 -7.06
CA ALA A 88 7.25 14.82 -5.90
C ALA A 88 6.97 13.52 -5.11
N MET A 89 6.82 13.63 -3.80
CA MET A 89 6.74 12.47 -2.91
C MET A 89 5.62 11.47 -3.27
N LEU A 90 4.50 11.97 -3.80
CA LEU A 90 3.36 11.15 -4.25
C LEU A 90 3.55 10.54 -5.64
N GLU A 91 4.52 11.03 -6.41
CA GLU A 91 4.81 10.60 -7.78
C GLU A 91 5.91 9.52 -7.82
N ILE A 92 6.49 9.17 -6.68
CA ILE A 92 7.55 8.16 -6.64
C ILE A 92 6.94 6.76 -6.80
N PRO A 93 7.37 5.98 -7.81
CA PRO A 93 6.79 4.67 -8.04
C PRO A 93 7.18 3.64 -6.98
N CYS A 94 6.28 2.68 -6.79
CA CYS A 94 6.52 1.48 -5.99
C CYS A 94 7.68 0.66 -6.55
N CYS A 95 8.36 -0.10 -5.69
CA CYS A 95 9.45 -1.01 -6.04
C CYS A 95 10.70 -0.31 -6.60
N MET A 96 10.78 1.03 -6.51
CA MET A 96 12.00 1.78 -6.79
C MET A 96 13.09 1.37 -5.78
N PRO A 97 14.25 0.87 -6.24
CA PRO A 97 15.39 0.68 -5.36
C PRO A 97 15.95 2.05 -4.92
N PRO A 98 16.60 2.12 -3.74
CA PRO A 98 17.21 3.37 -3.28
C PRO A 98 18.24 3.90 -4.29
N ASN A 99 18.22 5.22 -4.52
CA ASN A 99 19.28 5.94 -5.23
C ASN A 99 19.43 5.65 -6.74
N GLN A 100 18.34 5.32 -7.45
CA GLN A 100 18.37 5.25 -8.92
C GLN A 100 18.09 6.61 -9.57
N LYS A 101 18.97 7.02 -10.49
CA LYS A 101 18.69 8.06 -11.48
C LYS A 101 17.61 7.55 -12.44
N LYS A 102 16.68 8.42 -12.80
CA LYS A 102 15.62 8.22 -13.82
C LYS A 102 16.10 7.28 -14.94
N PRO A 103 15.35 6.25 -15.35
CA PRO A 103 15.61 5.62 -16.63
C PRO A 103 15.49 6.69 -17.72
N THR A 104 16.63 7.02 -18.35
CA THR A 104 16.69 7.86 -19.54
C THR A 104 16.18 7.04 -20.73
N GLY A 105 14.89 6.73 -20.72
CA GLY A 105 14.15 6.16 -21.83
C GLY A 105 12.78 6.81 -21.81
N GLY A 106 12.52 7.69 -22.76
CA GLY A 106 11.18 8.25 -22.93
C GLY A 106 10.19 7.12 -23.18
N LEU A 107 8.99 7.24 -22.62
CA LEU A 107 7.83 6.53 -23.15
C LEU A 107 7.78 6.83 -24.66
N LYS A 108 8.19 5.85 -25.46
CA LYS A 108 7.69 5.74 -26.82
C LYS A 108 6.57 4.73 -26.76
N SER A 109 5.35 5.24 -26.74
CA SER A 109 4.19 4.52 -27.23
C SER A 109 4.48 4.18 -28.70
N GLU A 110 5.04 3.01 -28.95
CA GLU A 110 5.12 2.45 -30.29
C GLU A 110 4.38 1.14 -30.26
N VAL A 111 3.15 1.18 -30.79
CA VAL A 111 2.36 0.00 -31.12
C VAL A 111 3.12 -0.74 -32.20
N VAL A 112 3.90 -1.73 -31.81
CA VAL A 112 4.42 -2.75 -32.71
C VAL A 112 3.43 -3.90 -32.74
N VAL A 113 2.57 -3.86 -33.77
CA VAL A 113 1.81 -5.03 -34.20
C VAL A 113 2.77 -5.94 -34.94
N ALA A 114 3.10 -7.10 -34.38
CA ALA A 114 3.60 -8.22 -35.17
C ALA A 114 3.36 -9.57 -34.47
N THR A 115 2.47 -10.33 -35.12
CA THR A 115 2.54 -11.77 -35.39
C THR A 115 2.56 -12.76 -34.23
N GLU A 116 1.50 -13.57 -34.20
CA GLU A 116 1.36 -14.84 -33.49
C GLU A 116 2.55 -15.76 -33.82
N GLU A 117 3.25 -16.28 -32.80
CA GLU A 117 3.50 -17.71 -32.61
C GLU A 117 4.26 -17.99 -31.27
N GLU A 118 3.68 -18.92 -30.50
CA GLU A 118 4.30 -19.85 -29.54
C GLU A 118 4.99 -19.32 -28.25
N GLY A 119 4.27 -19.40 -27.12
CA GLY A 119 4.82 -19.84 -25.82
C GLY A 119 5.65 -18.83 -25.02
N SER A 120 5.09 -17.68 -24.66
CA SER A 120 5.66 -16.75 -23.68
C SER A 120 4.93 -16.89 -22.34
N ASN A 121 5.64 -17.24 -21.26
CA ASN A 121 5.15 -16.97 -19.92
C ASN A 121 5.13 -15.46 -19.73
N ASP A 122 4.00 -14.83 -20.06
CA ASP A 122 3.77 -13.42 -19.79
C ASP A 122 3.75 -13.21 -18.28
N VAL A 123 4.91 -12.87 -17.71
CA VAL A 123 4.98 -12.19 -16.42
C VAL A 123 4.27 -10.86 -16.67
N LYS A 124 2.98 -10.78 -16.32
CA LYS A 124 2.25 -9.52 -16.32
C LYS A 124 3.05 -8.58 -15.42
N GLU A 125 3.62 -7.55 -16.03
CA GLU A 125 4.30 -6.48 -15.31
C GLU A 125 3.23 -5.79 -14.46
N GLU A 126 3.14 -6.15 -13.18
CA GLU A 126 2.17 -5.57 -12.26
C GLU A 126 2.58 -4.14 -11.91
N HIS A 127 2.12 -3.20 -12.74
CA HIS A 127 2.35 -1.78 -12.54
C HIS A 127 1.51 -1.27 -11.35
N CYS A 128 2.18 -0.74 -10.33
CA CYS A 128 1.50 -0.13 -9.19
C CYS A 128 1.16 1.34 -9.49
N PRO A 129 -0.10 1.78 -9.32
CA PRO A 129 -0.45 3.20 -9.39
C PRO A 129 0.30 4.04 -8.34
N LEU A 130 0.45 5.32 -8.63
CA LEU A 130 1.06 6.32 -7.75
C LEU A 130 0.07 6.77 -6.65
N GLY A 131 0.58 7.41 -5.60
CA GLY A 131 -0.23 8.05 -4.55
C GLY A 131 -0.42 7.24 -3.26
N GLU A 132 -0.53 5.91 -3.34
CA GLU A 132 -0.74 5.04 -2.15
C GLU A 132 0.51 4.24 -1.76
N ASN A 133 1.64 4.94 -1.66
CA ASN A 133 2.93 4.33 -1.35
C ASN A 133 3.35 4.55 0.11
N TRP A 134 4.09 3.56 0.62
CA TRP A 134 4.61 3.47 1.97
C TRP A 134 6.13 3.41 1.93
N PHE A 135 6.78 4.19 2.77
CA PHE A 135 8.22 4.22 2.92
C PHE A 135 8.64 3.43 4.16
N CYS A 136 9.44 2.38 3.97
CA CYS A 136 9.91 1.53 5.06
C CYS A 136 11.00 2.24 5.89
N LEU A 137 10.76 2.41 7.20
CA LEU A 137 11.68 3.11 8.11
C LEU A 137 12.91 2.28 8.51
N ALA A 138 13.08 1.08 7.94
CA ALA A 138 14.29 0.27 8.09
C ALA A 138 15.14 0.21 6.82
N THR A 139 14.51 0.17 5.64
CA THR A 139 15.18 -0.16 4.37
C THR A 139 15.12 0.94 3.31
N GLN A 140 14.36 2.01 3.56
CA GLN A 140 14.12 3.11 2.62
C GLN A 140 13.43 2.69 1.31
N LYS A 141 12.83 1.49 1.26
CA LYS A 141 12.03 1.05 0.11
C LYS A 141 10.68 1.76 0.08
N ILE A 142 10.25 2.16 -1.12
CA ILE A 142 8.91 2.68 -1.40
C ILE A 142 8.06 1.57 -2.01
N LEU A 143 6.95 1.26 -1.36
CA LEU A 143 6.13 0.07 -1.64
C LEU A 143 4.65 0.42 -1.58
N CYS A 144 3.85 -0.11 -2.48
CA CYS A 144 2.43 0.19 -2.52
C CYS A 144 1.67 -0.44 -1.34
N SER A 145 0.55 0.19 -1.00
CA SER A 145 -0.31 -0.22 0.11
C SER A 145 -0.88 -1.63 -0.07
N ARG A 146 -1.44 -2.21 1.00
CA ARG A 146 -2.23 -3.46 0.95
C ARG A 146 -3.50 -3.36 0.09
N TYR A 147 -3.96 -2.14 -0.21
CA TYR A 147 -5.14 -1.88 -1.03
C TYR A 147 -4.80 -1.69 -2.51
N VAL A 148 -3.51 -1.58 -2.84
CA VAL A 148 -2.99 -1.65 -4.21
C VAL A 148 -2.57 -3.10 -4.50
N ASN A 149 -1.27 -3.42 -4.54
CA ASN A 149 -0.76 -4.79 -4.79
C ASN A 149 -0.11 -5.40 -3.54
N GLY A 150 -0.10 -4.69 -2.40
CA GLY A 150 0.38 -5.22 -1.12
C GLY A 150 1.88 -5.41 -1.01
N HIS A 151 2.69 -4.71 -1.80
CA HIS A 151 4.14 -4.82 -1.71
C HIS A 151 4.71 -4.38 -0.35
N ALA A 152 4.09 -3.43 0.35
CA ALA A 152 4.49 -3.07 1.71
C ALA A 152 4.27 -4.22 2.69
N LEU A 153 3.11 -4.90 2.59
CA LEU A 153 2.78 -6.05 3.40
C LEU A 153 3.71 -7.23 3.11
N GLN A 154 4.01 -7.50 1.84
CA GLN A 154 4.94 -8.55 1.44
C GLN A 154 6.37 -8.25 1.92
N HIS A 155 6.83 -7.00 1.79
CA HIS A 155 8.15 -6.60 2.27
C HIS A 155 8.34 -6.82 3.77
N TRP A 156 7.33 -6.53 4.57
CA TRP A 156 7.38 -6.85 6.01
C TRP A 156 7.51 -8.36 6.24
N LYS A 157 6.72 -9.19 5.56
CA LYS A 157 6.78 -10.65 5.69
C LYS A 157 8.17 -11.20 5.34
N ASP A 158 8.81 -10.63 4.32
CA ASP A 158 10.12 -11.10 3.83
C ASP A 158 11.29 -10.63 4.69
N THR A 159 11.17 -9.46 5.33
CA THR A 159 12.32 -8.79 5.97
C THR A 159 12.16 -8.53 7.46
N ALA A 160 10.99 -8.83 8.02
CA ALA A 160 10.57 -8.48 9.37
C ALA A 160 10.63 -6.98 9.70
N ASN A 161 10.83 -6.08 8.71
CA ASN A 161 10.81 -4.65 8.94
C ASN A 161 9.36 -4.15 8.98
N CYS A 162 8.85 -3.96 10.20
CA CYS A 162 7.42 -3.80 10.44
C CYS A 162 6.93 -2.35 10.48
N ILE A 163 7.82 -1.35 10.46
CA ILE A 163 7.46 0.06 10.56
C ILE A 163 7.59 0.75 9.21
N ALA A 164 6.49 1.35 8.75
CA ALA A 164 6.45 2.14 7.52
C ALA A 164 5.64 3.43 7.73
N VAL A 165 5.97 4.46 6.97
CA VAL A 165 5.23 5.73 6.92
C VAL A 165 4.51 5.85 5.59
N SER A 166 3.24 6.25 5.61
CA SER A 166 2.46 6.54 4.43
C SER A 166 2.94 7.85 3.80
N LEU A 167 3.22 7.82 2.50
CA LEU A 167 3.56 9.04 1.75
C LEU A 167 2.30 9.88 1.44
N ALA A 168 1.10 9.31 1.55
CA ALA A 168 -0.16 10.03 1.33
C ALA A 168 -0.43 11.06 2.43
N ASP A 169 -0.27 10.67 3.69
CA ASP A 169 -0.75 11.41 4.86
C ASP A 169 0.23 11.43 6.04
N LEU A 170 1.43 10.86 5.88
CA LEU A 170 2.48 10.78 6.91
C LEU A 170 2.10 9.98 8.16
N SER A 171 1.02 9.19 8.09
CA SER A 171 0.67 8.23 9.15
C SER A 171 1.70 7.11 9.25
N VAL A 172 2.01 6.67 10.48
CA VAL A 172 2.99 5.60 10.73
C VAL A 172 2.24 4.32 11.08
N TRP A 173 2.58 3.22 10.42
CA TRP A 173 1.99 1.91 10.61
C TRP A 173 3.01 0.91 11.17
N CYS A 174 2.55 0.07 12.10
CA CYS A 174 3.27 -1.13 12.53
C CYS A 174 2.53 -2.39 12.11
N HIS A 175 3.15 -3.21 11.26
CA HIS A 175 2.57 -4.47 10.81
C HIS A 175 2.45 -5.54 11.90
N VAL A 176 3.32 -5.53 12.92
CA VAL A 176 3.23 -6.51 14.03
C VAL A 176 2.16 -6.12 15.04
N CYS A 177 2.05 -4.82 15.36
CA CYS A 177 1.00 -4.34 16.26
C CYS A 177 -0.37 -4.24 15.58
N GLU A 178 -0.42 -4.35 14.24
CA GLU A 178 -1.60 -4.09 13.42
C GLU A 178 -2.27 -2.76 13.81
N ALA A 179 -1.47 -1.70 13.94
CA ALA A 179 -1.96 -0.41 14.43
C ALA A 179 -1.16 0.77 13.87
N TYR A 180 -1.86 1.90 13.74
CA TYR A 180 -1.23 3.20 13.56
C TYR A 180 -0.51 3.62 14.84
N ILE A 181 0.62 4.30 14.71
CA ILE A 181 1.41 4.82 15.83
C ILE A 181 1.19 6.32 15.91
N LYS A 182 0.87 6.84 17.11
CA LYS A 182 0.86 8.29 17.32
C LYS A 182 2.27 8.85 17.31
N ASP A 183 2.46 9.97 16.62
CA ASP A 183 3.71 10.76 16.61
C ASP A 183 4.24 11.03 18.04
N LYS A 184 3.34 11.23 19.00
CA LYS A 184 3.67 11.45 20.43
C LYS A 184 3.87 10.17 21.23
N SER A 185 4.56 9.17 20.67
CA SER A 185 4.72 7.85 21.29
C SER A 185 5.69 7.85 22.49
N GLY A 186 5.36 8.52 23.59
CA GLY A 186 6.23 8.64 24.76
C GLY A 186 7.54 9.42 24.51
N PRO A 187 8.25 9.84 25.57
CA PRO A 187 9.36 10.79 25.45
C PRO A 187 10.55 10.24 24.65
N GLU A 188 10.86 8.94 24.77
CA GLU A 188 12.00 8.32 24.08
C GLU A 188 11.73 8.09 22.58
N LYS A 189 10.51 7.68 22.21
CA LYS A 189 10.19 7.31 20.82
C LYS A 189 9.75 8.52 19.99
N ALA A 190 9.20 9.54 20.65
CA ALA A 190 9.05 10.87 20.05
C ALA A 190 10.40 11.42 19.57
N LEU A 191 11.54 11.06 20.19
CA LEU A 191 12.85 11.50 19.69
C LEU A 191 13.27 10.79 18.40
N VAL A 192 12.80 9.57 18.16
CA VAL A 192 13.18 8.77 16.97
C VAL A 192 12.31 9.15 15.78
N LEU A 193 10.98 9.14 15.93
CA LEU A 193 10.06 9.37 14.80
C LEU A 193 9.93 10.84 14.41
N LYS A 194 9.88 11.75 15.38
CA LYS A 194 9.63 13.18 15.13
C LYS A 194 10.59 13.82 14.12
N PRO A 195 11.92 13.66 14.21
CA PRO A 195 12.81 14.30 13.22
C PRO A 195 12.61 13.71 11.81
N ILE A 196 12.24 12.43 11.69
CA ILE A 196 11.95 11.77 10.42
C ILE A 196 10.65 12.32 9.82
N LEU A 197 9.58 12.39 10.64
CA LEU A 197 8.27 12.91 10.20
C LEU A 197 8.35 14.39 9.85
N GLN A 198 9.08 15.19 10.63
CA GLN A 198 9.30 16.61 10.30
C GLN A 198 10.01 16.77 8.94
N ALA A 199 11.04 15.96 8.67
CA ALA A 199 11.71 16.01 7.37
C ALA A 199 10.77 15.66 6.22
N LEU A 200 9.90 14.65 6.40
CA LEU A 200 8.89 14.28 5.40
C LEU A 200 7.82 15.36 5.21
N GLU A 201 7.38 16.02 6.29
CA GLU A 201 6.47 17.17 6.24
C GLU A 201 7.10 18.31 5.44
N ASP A 202 8.36 18.66 5.72
CA ASP A 202 9.09 19.71 5.03
C ASP A 202 9.27 19.39 3.53
N ILE A 203 9.55 18.13 3.19
CA ILE A 203 9.64 17.65 1.80
C ILE A 203 8.28 17.71 1.10
N LYS A 204 7.20 17.30 1.78
CA LYS A 204 5.86 17.20 1.20
C LYS A 204 5.19 18.57 1.04
N PHE A 205 5.40 19.47 1.99
CA PHE A 205 4.64 20.74 2.11
C PHE A 205 5.51 22.00 2.07
N GLY A 206 6.82 21.90 2.29
CA GLY A 206 7.73 23.05 2.41
C GLY A 206 8.02 23.80 1.10
N GLY A 207 7.48 23.37 -0.03
CA GLY A 207 7.62 24.00 -1.35
C GLY A 207 6.85 25.32 -1.56
N GLY A 208 6.59 26.09 -0.50
CA GLY A 208 5.80 27.32 -0.55
C GLY A 208 6.27 28.39 0.44
N GLY A 209 7.44 28.99 0.19
CA GLY A 209 7.84 30.20 0.92
C GLY A 209 9.34 30.44 0.97
N GLY A 210 9.87 31.11 -0.06
CA GLY A 210 11.13 31.82 0.10
C GLY A 210 11.00 32.84 1.24
N LYS A 211 11.68 32.59 2.36
CA LYS A 211 12.09 33.67 3.26
C LYS A 211 13.56 33.91 3.02
N GLU A 212 13.84 34.95 2.25
CA GLU A 212 15.06 35.73 2.39
C GLU A 212 15.23 36.08 3.87
N ALA A 213 16.20 35.47 4.54
CA ALA A 213 16.73 36.02 5.78
C ALA A 213 17.71 37.13 5.40
N GLY A 214 17.14 38.28 5.00
CA GLY A 214 17.81 39.56 4.95
C GLY A 214 18.34 39.94 6.33
N ALA A 215 19.52 40.52 6.33
CA ALA A 215 20.35 40.86 7.47
C ALA A 215 19.64 41.69 8.56
N ASN A 216 20.03 41.43 9.82
CA ASN A 216 20.23 42.51 10.78
C ASN A 216 21.44 42.20 11.67
N THR A 217 22.62 42.64 11.24
CA THR A 217 23.78 42.80 12.12
C THR A 217 23.62 44.08 12.90
N THR A 218 23.14 43.97 14.14
CA THR A 218 23.23 45.04 15.13
C THR A 218 24.45 44.82 16.03
N GLY A 219 25.35 45.81 16.05
CA GLY A 219 26.13 46.16 17.24
C GLY A 219 27.59 45.69 17.32
N ALA A 220 28.52 46.56 16.96
CA ALA A 220 29.77 46.80 17.70
C ALA A 220 30.31 48.19 17.28
N LYS A 221 30.33 49.16 18.22
CA LYS A 221 31.55 49.69 18.88
C LYS A 221 32.42 50.47 17.88
N THR A 222 32.52 51.79 17.95
CA THR A 222 33.13 52.62 19.02
C THR A 222 32.69 54.06 18.93
#